data_AF-A0A182XI33-F1
#
_entry.id   AF-A0A182XI33-F1
#
_cell.length_a   1.000
_cell.length_b   1.000
_cell.length_c   1.000
_cell.angle_alpha   90.00
_cell.angle_beta   90.00
_cell.angle_gamma   90.00
#
_symmetry.space_group_name_H-M   'P 1'
#
loop_
_entity.id
_entity.type
_entity.pdbx_description
1 polymer ?
#
loop_
_entity_poly.entity_id
_entity_poly.type
_entity_poly.pdbx_seq_one_letter_code
_entity_poly.pdbx_strand_id
1 'polypeptide(L)'
;EWKEKYDTVDNVEEDTLTFTLRNTWIFRPDLSALTGEEIVTIPHPLIMGVLLMVQRDREAMMPLVKKGVNILFDPLESAFLKVRIMDLLFDGIYVDCSSQDFAAKALCSGMDSEGAVMPHNETHYKFSFFGMRNHTEAGRWVVYRGVKNIRDLGRVVSYNEETEMDIWDGDECNQYIGTDSTIFPPFLTAQDRLWAWSPEICRSIGAHYVHKSKYAGLPMSYFELDFGDLKNEPHNHCFCRDAPDDCPPKGTMDLSPCLGGPIIGSKPHFYGADPKLVEAVDGLAPNKEAHDVYIHFELASICWVSFTRFTGSPVSAAKRLQFSMELGPIRDHELFGQLPDFNATVKWLTIIIGTVGAVGSAYMYFRKETKTTDVAPVDVSTPDTNPSSAKDGVVNVSLGRNLPPVIDGLDKPPKLRATELQQERY
;
A
#
# COMPACT_ATOMS: atom_id res chain seq x y z
N GLU A 1 -0.81 -11.29 -2.83
CA GLU A 1 -2.09 -10.69 -2.39
C GLU A 1 -3.10 -10.82 -3.51
N TRP A 2 -4.32 -11.20 -3.18
CA TRP A 2 -5.48 -11.22 -4.07
C TRP A 2 -6.50 -10.24 -3.49
N LYS A 3 -6.90 -9.24 -4.28
CA LYS A 3 -7.89 -8.23 -3.88
C LYS A 3 -9.17 -8.43 -4.66
N GLU A 4 -10.29 -8.38 -3.96
CA GLU A 4 -11.61 -8.55 -4.55
C GLU A 4 -12.55 -7.44 -4.05
N LYS A 5 -13.30 -6.85 -4.98
CA LYS A 5 -14.44 -5.99 -4.67
C LYS A 5 -15.70 -6.83 -4.88
N TYR A 6 -16.51 -7.00 -3.84
CA TYR A 6 -17.74 -7.79 -3.88
C TYR A 6 -18.89 -7.01 -3.24
N ASP A 7 -20.10 -7.60 -3.31
CA ASP A 7 -21.34 -6.98 -2.84
C ASP A 7 -21.56 -5.56 -3.41
N THR A 8 -21.38 -5.43 -4.72
CA THR A 8 -21.38 -4.13 -5.40
C THR A 8 -22.79 -3.61 -5.58
N VAL A 9 -23.03 -2.34 -5.23
CA VAL A 9 -24.32 -1.65 -5.40
C VAL A 9 -24.11 -0.33 -6.12
N ASP A 10 -24.79 -0.14 -7.24
CA ASP A 10 -24.78 1.11 -8.01
C ASP A 10 -25.90 2.06 -7.56
N ASN A 11 -25.55 3.33 -7.32
CA ASN A 11 -26.50 4.42 -7.19
C ASN A 11 -26.38 5.37 -8.39
N VAL A 12 -27.36 5.31 -9.29
CA VAL A 12 -27.36 6.12 -10.52
C VAL A 12 -27.63 7.59 -10.22
N GLU A 13 -28.47 7.88 -9.22
CA GLU A 13 -28.88 9.25 -8.89
C GLU A 13 -27.74 10.03 -8.25
N GLU A 14 -26.92 9.41 -7.42
CA GLU A 14 -25.76 10.05 -6.78
C GLU A 14 -24.46 9.88 -7.57
N ASP A 15 -24.48 9.02 -8.60
CA ASP A 15 -23.31 8.59 -9.37
C ASP A 15 -22.23 7.89 -8.53
N THR A 16 -22.66 7.07 -7.57
CA THR A 16 -21.79 6.34 -6.64
C THR A 16 -21.88 4.83 -6.83
N LEU A 17 -20.80 4.15 -6.49
CA LEU A 17 -20.68 2.70 -6.43
C LEU A 17 -20.23 2.33 -5.03
N THR A 18 -21.00 1.46 -4.39
CA THR A 18 -20.66 0.90 -3.09
C THR A 18 -20.10 -0.51 -3.28
N PHE A 19 -19.01 -0.85 -2.60
CA PHE A 19 -18.43 -2.21 -2.62
C PHE A 19 -17.73 -2.54 -1.30
N THR A 20 -17.60 -3.83 -1.01
CA THR A 20 -16.77 -4.31 0.12
C THR A 20 -15.46 -4.83 -0.45
N LEU A 21 -14.34 -4.41 0.14
CA LEU A 21 -13.03 -4.89 -0.25
C LEU A 21 -12.68 -6.13 0.56
N ARG A 22 -12.07 -7.14 -0.05
CA ARG A 22 -11.46 -8.28 0.65
C ARG A 22 -10.05 -8.51 0.14
N ASN A 23 -9.11 -8.62 1.07
CA ASN A 23 -7.70 -8.90 0.78
C ASN A 23 -7.38 -10.33 1.25
N THR A 24 -6.73 -11.12 0.40
CA THR A 24 -6.29 -12.48 0.72
C THR A 24 -4.80 -12.62 0.42
N TRP A 25 -4.03 -13.13 1.39
CA TRP A 25 -2.60 -13.39 1.22
C TRP A 25 -2.38 -14.88 0.99
N ILE A 26 -1.63 -15.18 -0.07
CA ILE A 26 -1.31 -16.55 -0.48
C ILE A 26 0.20 -16.62 -0.58
N PHE A 27 0.81 -17.49 0.23
CA PHE A 27 2.25 -17.71 0.20
C PHE A 27 2.66 -18.40 -1.10
N ARG A 28 3.73 -17.93 -1.72
CA ARG A 28 4.26 -18.43 -3.00
C ARG A 28 5.71 -18.86 -2.81
N PRO A 29 5.96 -20.12 -2.40
CA PRO A 29 7.32 -20.61 -2.15
C PRO A 29 8.17 -20.62 -3.43
N ASP A 30 7.54 -20.76 -4.60
CA ASP A 30 8.21 -20.74 -5.90
C ASP A 30 8.76 -19.35 -6.29
N LEU A 31 8.27 -18.28 -5.65
CA LEU A 31 8.74 -16.90 -5.83
C LEU A 31 9.49 -16.38 -4.60
N SER A 32 9.67 -17.21 -3.58
CA SER A 32 10.30 -16.84 -2.31
C SER A 32 11.67 -17.50 -2.19
N ALA A 33 12.66 -16.73 -1.74
CA ALA A 33 13.96 -17.29 -1.36
C ALA A 33 13.91 -18.04 -0.01
N LEU A 34 12.83 -17.83 0.75
CA LEU A 34 12.58 -18.33 2.09
C LEU A 34 11.37 -19.26 2.10
N THR A 35 11.28 -20.09 3.13
CA THR A 35 10.28 -21.15 3.28
C THR A 35 9.08 -20.76 4.13
N GLY A 36 9.21 -19.73 4.97
CA GLY A 36 8.24 -19.37 5.99
C GLY A 36 8.51 -20.00 7.36
N GLU A 37 9.44 -20.96 7.43
CA GLU A 37 9.85 -21.65 8.66
C GLU A 37 11.05 -21.00 9.33
N GLU A 38 11.58 -19.92 8.76
CA GLU A 38 12.72 -19.21 9.31
C GLU A 38 12.37 -18.58 10.67
N ILE A 39 13.29 -18.71 11.62
CA ILE A 39 13.19 -18.08 12.93
C ILE A 39 13.79 -16.69 12.86
N VAL A 40 13.02 -15.69 13.26
CA VAL A 40 13.45 -14.30 13.40
C VAL A 40 13.50 -13.92 14.87
N THR A 41 14.41 -13.00 15.21
CA THR A 41 14.50 -12.40 16.55
C THR A 41 14.17 -10.92 16.43
N ILE A 42 13.12 -10.48 17.11
CA ILE A 42 12.62 -9.10 17.04
C ILE A 42 12.33 -8.57 18.44
N PRO A 43 12.33 -7.25 18.68
CA PRO A 43 11.79 -6.71 19.93
C PRO A 43 10.36 -7.18 20.11
N HIS A 44 9.99 -7.60 21.33
CA HIS A 44 8.69 -8.22 21.57
C HIS A 44 7.54 -7.26 21.26
N PRO A 45 6.80 -7.42 20.15
CA PRO A 45 5.93 -6.36 19.64
C PRO A 45 4.74 -6.07 20.56
N LEU A 46 4.12 -7.12 21.12
CA LEU A 46 3.01 -6.98 22.06
C LEU A 46 3.42 -6.30 23.37
N ILE A 47 4.39 -6.88 24.10
CA ILE A 47 4.79 -6.38 25.41
C ILE A 47 5.38 -4.97 25.30
N MET A 48 6.27 -4.74 24.33
CA MET A 48 6.85 -3.42 24.09
C MET A 48 5.79 -2.40 23.72
N GLY A 49 4.90 -2.77 22.78
CA GLY A 49 3.82 -1.89 22.33
C GLY A 49 2.92 -1.44 23.47
N VAL A 50 2.44 -2.38 24.27
CA VAL A 50 1.59 -2.10 25.43
C VAL A 50 2.32 -1.25 26.46
N LEU A 51 3.55 -1.63 26.86
CA LEU A 51 4.27 -0.92 27.91
C LEU A 51 4.62 0.52 27.51
N LEU A 52 5.05 0.75 26.26
CA LEU A 52 5.36 2.10 25.78
C LEU A 52 4.11 2.97 25.66
N MET A 53 3.02 2.43 25.09
CA MET A 53 1.77 3.19 24.97
C MET A 53 1.21 3.55 26.34
N VAL A 54 1.18 2.61 27.29
CA VAL A 54 0.68 2.89 28.63
C VAL A 54 1.61 3.86 29.35
N GLN A 55 2.94 3.74 29.21
CA GLN A 55 3.88 4.70 29.80
C GLN A 55 3.67 6.13 29.24
N ARG A 56 3.37 6.25 27.95
CA ARG A 56 3.19 7.53 27.26
C ARG A 56 1.82 8.16 27.54
N ASP A 57 0.76 7.39 27.34
CA ASP A 57 -0.61 7.92 27.26
C ASP A 57 -1.39 7.73 28.57
N ARG A 58 -1.01 6.73 29.38
CA ARG A 58 -1.79 6.26 30.54
C ARG A 58 -0.89 5.83 31.71
N GLU A 59 0.12 6.63 32.05
CA GLU A 59 1.20 6.26 32.99
C GLU A 59 0.65 5.74 34.33
N ALA A 60 -0.48 6.28 34.80
CA ALA A 60 -1.15 5.84 36.02
C ALA A 60 -1.56 4.34 36.05
N MET A 61 -1.74 3.71 34.89
CA MET A 61 -2.08 2.28 34.78
C MET A 61 -0.86 1.36 34.78
N MET A 62 0.36 1.90 34.71
CA MET A 62 1.60 1.10 34.58
C MET A 62 1.75 0.00 35.64
N PRO A 63 1.46 0.20 36.94
CA PRO A 63 1.58 -0.87 37.93
C PRO A 63 0.68 -2.07 37.64
N LEU A 64 -0.56 -1.81 37.18
CA LEU A 64 -1.52 -2.86 36.82
C LEU A 64 -1.03 -3.62 35.59
N VAL A 65 -0.60 -2.90 34.55
CA VAL A 65 -0.15 -3.48 33.29
C VAL A 65 1.11 -4.31 33.47
N LYS A 66 2.11 -3.81 34.22
CA LYS A 66 3.32 -4.59 34.55
C LYS A 66 2.98 -5.90 35.27
N LYS A 67 2.06 -5.85 36.24
CA LYS A 67 1.60 -7.07 36.92
C LYS A 67 0.92 -8.04 35.94
N GLY A 68 0.08 -7.52 35.04
CA GLY A 68 -0.57 -8.33 33.99
C GLY A 68 0.45 -9.00 33.08
N VAL A 69 1.44 -8.24 32.57
CA VAL A 69 2.51 -8.75 31.71
C VAL A 69 3.29 -9.87 32.41
N ASN A 70 3.66 -9.67 33.67
CA ASN A 70 4.36 -10.68 34.46
C ASN A 70 3.52 -11.92 34.75
N ILE A 71 2.19 -11.90 34.62
CA ILE A 71 1.34 -13.08 34.77
C ILE A 71 1.17 -13.80 33.43
N LEU A 72 0.98 -13.05 32.35
CA LEU A 72 0.67 -13.60 31.03
C LEU A 72 1.91 -14.15 30.29
N PHE A 73 3.09 -13.59 30.56
CA PHE A 73 4.30 -13.87 29.80
C PHE A 73 5.44 -14.47 30.66
N ASP A 74 5.13 -15.06 31.82
CA ASP A 74 6.11 -15.72 32.69
C ASP A 74 6.45 -17.15 32.22
N PRO A 75 7.74 -17.55 32.19
CA PRO A 75 8.92 -16.72 32.42
C PRO A 75 9.27 -15.86 31.20
N LEU A 76 9.44 -14.56 31.43
CA LEU A 76 9.92 -13.65 30.39
C LEU A 76 11.45 -13.66 30.40
N GLU A 77 12.06 -14.39 29.46
CA GLU A 77 13.53 -14.54 29.43
C GLU A 77 14.25 -13.34 28.78
N SER A 78 13.57 -12.60 27.90
CA SER A 78 14.17 -11.50 27.12
C SER A 78 13.13 -10.48 26.67
N ALA A 79 13.59 -9.24 26.42
CA ALA A 79 12.81 -8.21 25.72
C ALA A 79 12.63 -8.51 24.21
N PHE A 80 13.30 -9.54 23.70
CA PHE A 80 13.23 -9.97 22.31
C PHE A 80 12.46 -11.29 22.18
N LEU A 81 11.56 -11.33 21.20
CA LEU A 81 10.81 -12.50 20.80
C LEU A 81 11.57 -13.25 19.70
N LYS A 82 11.81 -14.55 19.93
CA LYS A 82 12.29 -15.50 18.91
C LYS A 82 11.10 -16.30 18.40
N VAL A 83 10.77 -16.16 17.13
CA VAL A 83 9.56 -16.76 16.58
C VAL A 83 9.72 -17.09 15.11
N ARG A 84 8.95 -18.07 14.63
CA ARG A 84 8.84 -18.38 13.21
C ARG A 84 8.18 -17.22 12.46
N ILE A 85 8.71 -16.87 11.29
CA ILE A 85 8.25 -15.70 10.54
C ILE A 85 6.77 -15.79 10.14
N MET A 86 6.27 -16.97 9.78
CA MET A 86 4.85 -17.13 9.44
C MET A 86 3.93 -17.04 10.66
N ASP A 87 4.34 -17.45 11.86
CA ASP A 87 3.57 -17.20 13.10
C ASP A 87 3.48 -15.70 13.40
N LEU A 88 4.58 -14.97 13.20
CA LEU A 88 4.58 -13.52 13.38
C LEU A 88 3.67 -12.79 12.38
N LEU A 89 3.70 -13.19 11.11
CA LEU A 89 2.99 -12.49 10.03
C LEU A 89 1.52 -12.91 9.91
N PHE A 90 1.21 -14.20 9.97
CA PHE A 90 -0.11 -14.75 9.59
C PHE A 90 -0.65 -15.81 10.57
N ASP A 91 0.14 -16.84 10.85
CA ASP A 91 -0.31 -18.03 11.58
C ASP A 91 -0.55 -17.76 13.06
N GLY A 92 0.04 -16.69 13.60
CA GLY A 92 -0.22 -16.08 14.89
C GLY A 92 0.45 -16.72 16.11
N ILE A 93 0.72 -15.88 17.10
CA ILE A 93 1.29 -16.21 18.40
C ILE A 93 0.18 -16.19 19.44
N TYR A 94 0.06 -17.26 20.21
CA TYR A 94 -0.98 -17.40 21.23
C TYR A 94 -0.61 -16.66 22.52
N VAL A 95 -1.62 -16.03 23.12
CA VAL A 95 -1.54 -15.40 24.44
C VAL A 95 -2.58 -16.09 25.34
N ASP A 96 -2.12 -16.73 26.41
CA ASP A 96 -2.98 -17.40 27.38
C ASP A 96 -3.58 -16.39 28.36
N CYS A 97 -4.87 -16.12 28.21
CA CYS A 97 -5.66 -15.20 29.04
C CYS A 97 -6.59 -15.95 30.01
N SER A 98 -6.29 -17.21 30.32
CA SER A 98 -7.09 -18.05 31.24
C SER A 98 -7.01 -17.64 32.71
N SER A 99 -5.99 -16.85 33.07
CA SER A 99 -5.76 -16.39 34.44
C SER A 99 -6.97 -15.64 35.02
N GLN A 100 -7.30 -15.94 36.27
CA GLN A 100 -8.41 -15.28 36.97
C GLN A 100 -8.00 -13.97 37.64
N ASP A 101 -6.71 -13.62 37.64
CA ASP A 101 -6.23 -12.36 38.19
C ASP A 101 -6.78 -11.17 37.41
N PHE A 102 -7.22 -10.15 38.14
CA PHE A 102 -7.79 -8.95 37.54
C PHE A 102 -6.83 -8.25 36.57
N ALA A 103 -5.53 -8.19 36.88
CA ALA A 103 -4.55 -7.52 36.04
C ALA A 103 -4.36 -8.22 34.70
N ALA A 104 -4.32 -9.56 34.71
CA ALA A 104 -4.21 -10.37 33.49
C ALA A 104 -5.44 -10.19 32.59
N LYS A 105 -6.65 -10.26 33.17
CA LYS A 105 -7.91 -10.06 32.42
C LYS A 105 -8.02 -8.65 31.84
N ALA A 106 -7.70 -7.63 32.64
CA ALA A 106 -7.73 -6.23 32.20
C ALA A 106 -6.75 -6.00 31.04
N LEU A 107 -5.56 -6.60 31.11
CA LEU A 107 -4.57 -6.52 30.04
C LEU A 107 -5.05 -7.21 28.75
N CYS A 108 -5.57 -8.43 28.83
CA CYS A 108 -6.12 -9.13 27.66
C CYS A 108 -7.28 -8.36 27.01
N SER A 109 -8.22 -7.87 27.82
CA SER A 109 -9.33 -7.05 27.33
C SER A 109 -8.86 -5.74 26.71
N GLY A 110 -7.81 -5.12 27.26
CA GLY A 110 -7.21 -3.92 26.70
C GLY A 110 -6.57 -4.18 25.32
N MET A 111 -5.79 -5.25 25.20
CA MET A 111 -5.18 -5.63 23.91
C MET A 111 -6.22 -5.96 22.83
N ASP A 112 -7.35 -6.57 23.22
CA ASP A 112 -8.48 -6.86 22.32
C ASP A 112 -9.16 -5.57 21.86
N SER A 113 -9.46 -4.67 22.81
CA SER A 113 -10.13 -3.40 22.52
C SER A 113 -9.32 -2.47 21.60
N GLU A 114 -7.99 -2.49 21.74
CA GLU A 114 -7.08 -1.72 20.87
C GLU A 114 -6.82 -2.45 19.53
N GLY A 115 -7.41 -3.64 19.32
CA GLY A 115 -7.26 -4.43 18.09
C GLY A 115 -5.87 -5.06 17.91
N ALA A 116 -5.06 -5.09 18.96
CA ALA A 116 -3.72 -5.67 18.93
C ALA A 116 -3.78 -7.20 18.83
N VAL A 117 -4.78 -7.83 19.45
CA VAL A 117 -5.00 -9.29 19.42
C VAL A 117 -6.42 -9.61 18.97
N MET A 118 -6.65 -10.84 18.52
CA MET A 118 -8.00 -11.37 18.27
C MET A 118 -8.33 -12.53 19.21
N PRO A 119 -9.60 -12.67 19.63
CA PRO A 119 -10.04 -13.87 20.34
C PRO A 119 -9.80 -15.12 19.47
N HIS A 120 -9.15 -16.13 20.03
CA HIS A 120 -9.00 -17.44 19.38
C HIS A 120 -9.99 -18.45 19.95
N ASN A 121 -10.15 -18.44 21.27
CA ASN A 121 -11.14 -19.23 21.99
C ASN A 121 -11.52 -18.49 23.29
N GLU A 122 -12.30 -19.12 24.18
CA GLU A 122 -12.79 -18.49 25.42
C GLU A 122 -11.70 -17.98 26.35
N THR A 123 -10.49 -18.53 26.27
CA THR A 123 -9.39 -18.24 27.21
C THR A 123 -8.10 -17.79 26.54
N HIS A 124 -8.01 -17.86 25.21
CA HIS A 124 -6.80 -17.54 24.46
C HIS A 124 -7.06 -16.50 23.40
N TYR A 125 -6.09 -15.60 23.29
CA TYR A 125 -5.98 -14.62 22.24
C TYR A 125 -4.86 -14.98 21.27
N LYS A 126 -4.87 -14.35 20.11
CA LYS A 126 -3.90 -14.59 19.05
C LYS A 126 -3.42 -13.27 18.45
N PHE A 127 -2.11 -13.15 18.30
CA PHE A 127 -1.43 -11.98 17.73
C PHE A 127 -0.75 -12.34 16.41
N SER A 128 -0.93 -11.50 15.40
CA SER A 128 -0.17 -11.56 14.14
C SER A 128 -0.27 -10.20 13.45
N PHE A 129 0.70 -9.81 12.63
CA PHE A 129 0.63 -8.52 11.94
C PHE A 129 -0.45 -8.45 10.86
N PHE A 130 -0.67 -9.55 10.11
CA PHE A 130 -1.59 -9.59 8.97
C PHE A 130 -2.60 -10.73 9.05
N GLY A 131 -2.41 -11.72 9.93
CA GLY A 131 -3.30 -12.88 10.04
C GLY A 131 -4.74 -12.49 10.32
N MET A 132 -4.95 -11.49 11.20
CA MET A 132 -6.27 -10.93 11.53
C MET A 132 -7.01 -10.31 10.34
N ARG A 133 -6.28 -9.87 9.30
CA ARG A 133 -6.85 -9.22 8.11
C ARG A 133 -7.02 -10.21 6.94
N ASN A 134 -6.47 -11.42 7.06
CA ASN A 134 -6.42 -12.36 5.94
C ASN A 134 -7.80 -12.92 5.61
N HIS A 135 -8.26 -12.64 4.38
CA HIS A 135 -9.55 -13.06 3.88
C HIS A 135 -10.75 -12.50 4.66
N THR A 136 -10.55 -11.37 5.35
CA THR A 136 -11.61 -10.64 6.04
C THR A 136 -12.10 -9.45 5.22
N GLU A 137 -13.23 -8.88 5.64
CA GLU A 137 -13.75 -7.65 5.05
C GLU A 137 -12.80 -6.48 5.40
N ALA A 138 -12.22 -5.85 4.37
CA ALA A 138 -11.34 -4.69 4.46
C ALA A 138 -12.13 -3.39 4.21
N GLY A 139 -13.28 -3.32 4.86
CA GLY A 139 -14.19 -2.17 4.88
C GLY A 139 -15.13 -2.04 3.68
N ARG A 140 -16.16 -1.23 3.88
CA ARG A 140 -17.21 -0.87 2.93
C ARG A 140 -16.90 0.50 2.35
N TRP A 141 -16.79 0.59 1.04
CA TRP A 141 -16.37 1.78 0.32
C TRP A 141 -17.54 2.33 -0.48
N VAL A 142 -17.72 3.65 -0.47
CA VAL A 142 -18.54 4.37 -1.45
C VAL A 142 -17.60 5.25 -2.28
N VAL A 143 -17.62 5.07 -3.59
CA VAL A 143 -16.79 5.86 -4.52
C VAL A 143 -17.62 6.42 -5.65
N TYR A 144 -17.19 7.52 -6.25
CA TYR A 144 -17.81 8.02 -7.46
C TYR A 144 -17.49 7.13 -8.67
N ARG A 145 -18.50 6.89 -9.51
CA ARG A 145 -18.35 6.12 -10.76
C ARG A 145 -17.84 6.94 -11.91
N GLY A 146 -17.96 8.27 -11.83
CA GLY A 146 -17.47 9.20 -12.85
C GLY A 146 -18.30 9.23 -14.14
N VAL A 147 -19.56 8.79 -14.11
CA VAL A 147 -20.48 8.87 -15.26
C VAL A 147 -20.92 10.32 -15.49
N LYS A 148 -21.23 11.05 -14.41
CA LYS A 148 -21.61 12.47 -14.47
C LYS A 148 -20.39 13.37 -14.67
N ASN A 149 -19.30 13.06 -13.99
CA ASN A 149 -18.05 13.78 -14.10
C ASN A 149 -16.87 12.81 -14.06
N ILE A 150 -16.20 12.62 -15.19
CA ILE A 150 -15.07 11.70 -15.31
C ILE A 150 -13.88 12.08 -14.41
N ARG A 151 -13.78 13.34 -13.98
CA ARG A 151 -12.74 13.80 -13.05
C ARG A 151 -12.93 13.27 -11.63
N ASP A 152 -14.12 12.78 -11.30
CA ASP A 152 -14.44 12.18 -10.00
C ASP A 152 -14.27 10.66 -9.99
N LEU A 153 -13.92 10.03 -11.12
CA LEU A 153 -13.82 8.56 -11.23
C LEU A 153 -12.96 7.96 -10.10
N GLY A 154 -13.58 7.08 -9.32
CA GLY A 154 -12.94 6.33 -8.23
C GLY A 154 -12.66 7.16 -6.98
N ARG A 155 -13.04 8.44 -6.93
CA ARG A 155 -12.84 9.29 -5.75
C ARG A 155 -13.68 8.77 -4.59
N VAL A 156 -13.06 8.64 -3.42
CA VAL A 156 -13.70 8.14 -2.19
C VAL A 156 -14.72 9.18 -1.71
N VAL A 157 -15.91 8.69 -1.38
CA VAL A 157 -17.01 9.47 -0.78
C VAL A 157 -17.11 9.16 0.70
N SER A 158 -17.12 7.87 1.04
CA SER A 158 -17.13 7.40 2.42
C SER A 158 -16.47 6.03 2.55
N TYR A 159 -16.04 5.73 3.76
CA TYR A 159 -15.50 4.44 4.17
C TYR A 159 -16.12 4.03 5.49
N ASN A 160 -16.65 2.81 5.57
CA ASN A 160 -17.38 2.29 6.73
C ASN A 160 -18.45 3.27 7.23
N GLU A 161 -19.23 3.83 6.30
CA GLU A 161 -20.32 4.80 6.56
C GLU A 161 -19.88 6.20 6.99
N GLU A 162 -18.58 6.41 7.25
CA GLU A 162 -18.01 7.71 7.60
C GLU A 162 -17.53 8.48 6.37
N THR A 163 -17.82 9.78 6.30
CA THR A 163 -17.39 10.66 5.20
C THR A 163 -16.03 11.34 5.43
N GLU A 164 -15.48 11.19 6.63
CA GLU A 164 -14.15 11.62 7.03
C GLU A 164 -13.58 10.62 8.05
N MET A 165 -12.30 10.75 8.36
CA MET A 165 -11.63 9.97 9.41
C MET A 165 -11.83 10.65 10.78
N ASP A 166 -11.65 9.90 11.85
CA ASP A 166 -11.60 10.43 13.23
C ASP A 166 -10.32 9.93 13.90
N ILE A 167 -9.17 10.23 13.27
CA ILE A 167 -7.87 9.69 13.65
C ILE A 167 -6.86 10.81 13.97
N TRP A 168 -6.93 11.91 13.24
CA TRP A 168 -5.95 13.00 13.31
C TRP A 168 -6.51 14.24 14.00
N ASP A 169 -5.62 15.05 14.57
CA ASP A 169 -5.99 16.31 15.21
C ASP A 169 -6.27 17.39 14.15
N GLY A 170 -7.53 17.48 13.70
CA GLY A 170 -8.00 18.54 12.81
C GLY A 170 -8.67 18.03 11.53
N ASP A 171 -9.70 18.75 11.09
CA ASP A 171 -10.63 18.31 10.05
C ASP A 171 -9.93 18.08 8.69
N GLU A 172 -8.92 18.87 8.35
CA GLU A 172 -8.23 18.78 7.04
C GLU A 172 -7.47 17.45 6.86
N CYS A 173 -6.81 16.96 7.92
CA CYS A 173 -6.05 15.70 7.87
C CYS A 173 -6.96 14.46 7.82
N ASN A 174 -8.21 14.62 8.24
CA ASN A 174 -9.21 13.57 8.29
C ASN A 174 -9.99 13.39 6.97
N GLN A 175 -9.78 14.26 5.97
CA GLN A 175 -10.51 14.14 4.71
C GLN A 175 -10.03 12.97 3.84
N TYR A 176 -10.98 12.26 3.23
CA TYR A 176 -10.69 11.32 2.16
C TYR A 176 -10.37 12.08 0.86
N ILE A 177 -9.09 12.05 0.45
CA ILE A 177 -8.62 12.71 -0.77
C ILE A 177 -8.15 11.65 -1.76
N GLY A 178 -8.71 11.70 -2.97
CA GLY A 178 -8.32 10.82 -4.07
C GLY A 178 -9.10 9.50 -4.07
N THR A 179 -8.46 8.44 -4.56
CA THR A 179 -9.11 7.15 -4.84
C THR A 179 -8.63 6.02 -3.92
N ASP A 180 -9.08 4.80 -4.16
CA ASP A 180 -8.57 3.58 -3.53
C ASP A 180 -7.24 3.08 -4.11
N SER A 181 -6.56 3.90 -4.92
CA SER A 181 -5.31 3.64 -5.67
C SER A 181 -5.36 2.58 -6.78
N THR A 182 -6.50 1.93 -7.03
CA THR A 182 -6.64 0.95 -8.11
C THR A 182 -6.94 1.61 -9.46
N ILE A 183 -7.65 2.74 -9.40
CA ILE A 183 -7.97 3.60 -10.53
C ILE A 183 -7.83 5.06 -10.09
N PHE A 184 -7.52 5.92 -11.04
CA PHE A 184 -7.44 7.37 -10.88
C PHE A 184 -8.23 8.03 -12.01
N PRO A 185 -8.68 9.28 -11.83
CA PRO A 185 -9.31 10.02 -12.92
C PRO A 185 -8.39 10.08 -14.15
N PRO A 186 -8.93 9.94 -15.38
CA PRO A 186 -8.14 10.11 -16.59
C PRO A 186 -7.82 11.59 -16.84
N PHE A 187 -6.99 11.82 -17.86
CA PHE A 187 -6.59 13.16 -18.32
C PHE A 187 -5.83 14.02 -17.30
N LEU A 188 -5.12 13.37 -16.38
CA LEU A 188 -4.22 14.04 -15.45
C LEU A 188 -2.98 14.57 -16.19
N THR A 189 -2.44 15.65 -15.65
CA THR A 189 -1.26 16.38 -16.11
C THR A 189 -0.09 16.16 -15.14
N ALA A 190 1.09 16.68 -15.48
CA ALA A 190 2.26 16.56 -14.62
C ALA A 190 2.17 17.43 -13.35
N GLN A 191 1.24 18.39 -13.33
CA GLN A 191 0.95 19.26 -12.20
C GLN A 191 -0.01 18.60 -11.19
N ASP A 192 -0.78 17.62 -11.65
CA ASP A 192 -1.71 16.88 -10.80
C ASP A 192 -0.96 15.83 -9.98
N ARG A 193 -1.46 15.58 -8.76
CA ARG A 193 -0.98 14.48 -7.90
C ARG A 193 -1.92 13.28 -8.03
N LEU A 194 -1.35 12.08 -7.97
CA LEU A 194 -2.12 10.84 -7.86
C LEU A 194 -2.46 10.62 -6.39
N TRP A 195 -3.57 11.22 -5.95
CA TRP A 195 -4.07 11.08 -4.58
C TRP A 195 -4.77 9.74 -4.38
N ALA A 196 -4.40 9.06 -3.30
CA ALA A 196 -5.13 7.91 -2.83
C ALA A 196 -5.21 7.88 -1.32
N TRP A 197 -6.34 7.39 -0.82
CA TRP A 197 -6.52 7.08 0.58
C TRP A 197 -6.26 5.59 0.82
N SER A 198 -5.60 5.27 1.94
CA SER A 198 -5.24 3.91 2.31
C SER A 198 -5.60 3.64 3.76
N PRO A 199 -6.53 2.71 4.04
CA PRO A 199 -6.90 2.33 5.41
C PRO A 199 -5.71 1.83 6.22
N GLU A 200 -4.76 1.14 5.60
CA GLU A 200 -3.58 0.56 6.27
C GLU A 200 -2.64 1.59 6.92
N ILE A 201 -2.76 2.87 6.53
CA ILE A 201 -1.97 3.97 7.10
C ILE A 201 -2.86 5.14 7.57
N CYS A 202 -4.19 4.95 7.55
CA CYS A 202 -5.20 5.95 7.91
C CYS A 202 -4.94 7.36 7.34
N ARG A 203 -4.46 7.47 6.10
CA ARG A 203 -4.08 8.77 5.52
C ARG A 203 -4.27 8.80 4.00
N SER A 204 -4.64 9.97 3.49
CA SER A 204 -4.63 10.29 2.06
C SER A 204 -3.25 10.82 1.65
N ILE A 205 -2.60 10.20 0.66
CA ILE A 205 -1.27 10.60 0.18
C ILE A 205 -1.26 10.73 -1.34
N GLY A 206 -0.63 11.79 -1.84
CA GLY A 206 -0.52 12.10 -3.26
C GLY A 206 0.87 11.83 -3.81
N ALA A 207 0.99 10.93 -4.79
CA ALA A 207 2.24 10.78 -5.55
C ALA A 207 2.39 11.93 -6.55
N HIS A 208 3.61 12.46 -6.70
CA HIS A 208 3.94 13.57 -7.58
C HIS A 208 4.73 13.11 -8.80
N TYR A 209 4.56 13.81 -9.92
CA TYR A 209 5.29 13.51 -11.15
C TYR A 209 6.76 13.84 -11.01
N VAL A 210 7.62 12.95 -11.51
CA VAL A 210 9.08 13.15 -11.52
C VAL A 210 9.60 13.30 -12.94
N HIS A 211 9.39 12.28 -13.79
CA HIS A 211 9.94 12.27 -15.15
C HIS A 211 9.16 11.34 -16.09
N LYS A 212 9.42 11.45 -17.39
CA LYS A 212 8.91 10.51 -18.39
C LYS A 212 9.63 9.17 -18.23
N SER A 213 8.89 8.08 -18.21
CA SER A 213 9.41 6.71 -18.10
C SER A 213 8.88 5.83 -19.24
N LYS A 214 9.29 4.56 -19.24
CA LYS A 214 8.75 3.54 -20.13
C LYS A 214 8.55 2.26 -19.34
N TYR A 215 7.42 1.59 -19.55
CA TYR A 215 7.15 0.27 -18.98
C TYR A 215 6.61 -0.65 -20.07
N ALA A 216 7.21 -1.84 -20.21
CA ALA A 216 6.88 -2.81 -21.26
C ALA A 216 6.81 -2.19 -22.69
N GLY A 217 7.72 -1.25 -23.00
CA GLY A 217 7.80 -0.55 -24.29
C GLY A 217 6.77 0.57 -24.48
N LEU A 218 5.85 0.78 -23.53
CA LEU A 218 4.86 1.84 -23.57
C LEU A 218 5.42 3.10 -22.89
N PRO A 219 5.25 4.29 -23.49
CA PRO A 219 5.66 5.54 -22.86
C PRO A 219 4.76 5.85 -21.67
N MET A 220 5.36 6.14 -20.52
CA MET A 220 4.68 6.38 -19.25
C MET A 220 5.22 7.64 -18.58
N SER A 221 4.57 8.04 -17.50
CA SER A 221 5.08 8.99 -16.52
C SER A 221 5.43 8.25 -15.24
N TYR A 222 6.56 8.61 -14.63
CA TYR A 222 6.98 8.11 -13.33
C TYR A 222 6.49 9.06 -12.24
N PHE A 223 5.76 8.52 -11.28
CA PHE A 223 5.30 9.21 -10.08
C PHE A 223 5.95 8.58 -8.86
N GLU A 224 6.33 9.41 -7.89
CA GLU A 224 6.93 9.01 -6.62
C GLU A 224 6.07 9.55 -5.46
N LEU A 225 5.97 8.78 -4.38
CA LEU A 225 5.31 9.22 -3.15
C LEU A 225 6.33 9.81 -2.18
N ASP A 226 5.98 10.84 -1.42
CA ASP A 226 6.79 11.37 -0.32
C ASP A 226 5.90 11.52 0.92
N PHE A 227 6.42 11.15 2.10
CA PHE A 227 5.74 11.35 3.38
C PHE A 227 5.86 12.80 3.88
N GLY A 228 6.79 13.57 3.32
CA GLY A 228 6.97 14.99 3.58
C GLY A 228 7.77 15.29 4.85
N ASP A 229 7.77 16.56 5.24
CA ASP A 229 8.39 17.06 6.46
C ASP A 229 7.30 17.62 7.37
N LEU A 230 6.71 16.74 8.17
CA LEU A 230 5.55 17.07 8.99
C LEU A 230 5.84 18.22 9.96
N LYS A 231 7.09 18.38 10.41
CA LYS A 231 7.47 19.45 11.32
C LYS A 231 7.50 20.82 10.64
N ASN A 232 8.09 20.89 9.45
CA ASN A 232 8.36 22.16 8.76
C ASN A 232 7.24 22.57 7.78
N GLU A 233 6.27 21.70 7.51
CA GLU A 233 5.17 21.96 6.59
C GLU A 233 3.85 22.16 7.35
N PRO A 234 3.33 23.40 7.50
CA PRO A 234 2.18 23.68 8.36
C PRO A 234 0.90 22.91 8.02
N HIS A 235 0.67 22.61 6.74
CA HIS A 235 -0.50 21.82 6.30
C HIS A 235 -0.43 20.34 6.74
N ASN A 236 0.72 19.90 7.25
CA ASN A 236 0.94 18.54 7.76
C ASN A 236 0.99 18.50 9.30
N HIS A 237 0.83 19.63 9.99
CA HIS A 237 0.91 19.70 11.46
C HIS A 237 -0.16 18.86 12.14
N CYS A 238 -1.33 18.67 11.54
CA CYS A 238 -2.38 17.78 12.07
C CYS A 238 -2.03 16.28 12.03
N PHE A 239 -0.93 15.89 11.37
CA PHE A 239 -0.36 14.54 11.45
C PHE A 239 0.67 14.38 12.57
N CYS A 240 0.93 15.44 13.34
CA CYS A 240 1.78 15.42 14.53
C CYS A 240 0.92 15.38 15.79
N ARG A 241 1.49 14.87 16.89
CA ARG A 241 0.79 14.88 18.19
C ARG A 241 0.81 16.26 18.84
N ASP A 242 1.95 16.95 18.76
CA ASP A 242 2.09 18.31 19.28
C ASP A 242 2.99 19.12 18.35
N ALA A 243 2.40 19.69 17.29
CA ALA A 243 3.17 20.48 16.34
C ALA A 243 3.60 21.83 16.96
N PRO A 244 4.86 22.28 16.76
CA PRO A 244 5.93 21.68 15.95
C PRO A 244 6.96 20.85 16.75
N ASP A 245 6.73 20.65 18.04
CA ASP A 245 7.74 20.13 18.97
C ASP A 245 7.78 18.60 18.98
N ASP A 246 6.63 17.92 18.94
CA ASP A 246 6.46 16.46 18.84
C ASP A 246 5.85 16.05 17.49
N CYS A 247 6.68 16.11 16.45
CA CYS A 247 6.38 15.60 15.12
C CYS A 247 7.30 14.42 14.78
N PRO A 248 6.80 13.41 14.03
CA PRO A 248 7.65 12.37 13.46
C PRO A 248 8.80 12.96 12.63
N PRO A 249 9.98 12.32 12.61
CA PRO A 249 11.08 12.76 11.76
C PRO A 249 10.67 12.85 10.29
N LYS A 250 11.34 13.73 9.53
CA LYS A 250 11.11 13.90 8.09
C LYS A 250 11.14 12.55 7.36
N GLY A 251 10.22 12.36 6.42
CA GLY A 251 10.10 11.14 5.62
C GLY A 251 9.46 9.97 6.36
N THR A 252 8.88 10.22 7.53
CA THR A 252 8.14 9.24 8.34
C THR A 252 6.78 9.77 8.75
N MET A 253 5.91 8.88 9.25
CA MET A 253 4.62 9.23 9.83
C MET A 253 4.34 8.40 11.08
N ASP A 254 3.67 8.98 12.07
CA ASP A 254 3.16 8.22 13.21
C ASP A 254 1.98 7.37 12.75
N LEU A 255 1.95 6.09 13.11
CA LEU A 255 0.82 5.19 12.85
C LEU A 255 0.15 4.74 14.15
N SER A 256 0.56 5.30 15.29
CA SER A 256 0.01 4.93 16.59
C SER A 256 -1.49 5.13 16.71
N PRO A 257 -2.06 6.27 16.27
CA PRO A 257 -3.51 6.48 16.30
C PRO A 257 -4.28 5.51 15.38
N CYS A 258 -3.62 5.02 14.33
CA CYS A 258 -4.22 4.14 13.31
C CYS A 258 -4.18 2.66 13.69
N LEU A 259 -3.07 2.21 14.29
CA LEU A 259 -2.77 0.79 14.50
C LEU A 259 -2.79 0.36 15.97
N GLY A 260 -3.00 1.29 16.91
CA GLY A 260 -3.06 0.97 18.35
C GLY A 260 -1.73 0.46 18.92
N GLY A 261 -0.60 0.89 18.35
CA GLY A 261 0.76 0.49 18.72
C GLY A 261 1.76 1.60 18.44
N PRO A 262 2.93 1.70 19.11
CA PRO A 262 3.90 2.79 18.90
C PRO A 262 4.68 2.61 17.59
N ILE A 263 3.96 2.70 16.47
CA ILE A 263 4.42 2.35 15.13
C ILE A 263 4.67 3.60 14.30
N ILE A 264 5.76 3.65 13.55
CA ILE A 264 6.10 4.67 12.57
C ILE A 264 6.14 4.04 11.17
N GLY A 265 5.48 4.68 10.21
CA GLY A 265 5.54 4.33 8.79
C GLY A 265 6.63 5.10 8.06
N SER A 266 7.33 4.45 7.14
CA SER A 266 8.35 5.07 6.27
C SER A 266 8.54 4.29 4.97
N LYS A 267 9.38 4.79 4.06
CA LYS A 267 9.89 3.97 2.96
C LYS A 267 10.97 3.00 3.46
N PRO A 268 11.15 1.84 2.81
CA PRO A 268 12.17 0.88 3.21
C PRO A 268 13.57 1.50 3.38
N HIS A 269 14.27 1.04 4.42
CA HIS A 269 15.59 1.52 4.84
C HIS A 269 15.66 3.05 5.05
N PHE A 270 14.56 3.71 5.41
CA PHE A 270 14.48 5.18 5.57
C PHE A 270 14.87 5.94 4.31
N TYR A 271 14.62 5.35 3.13
CA TYR A 271 14.90 6.04 1.89
C TYR A 271 14.13 7.37 1.82
N GLY A 272 14.86 8.49 1.73
CA GLY A 272 14.30 9.84 1.70
C GLY A 272 13.93 10.44 3.07
N ALA A 273 14.21 9.75 4.18
CA ALA A 273 13.95 10.25 5.53
C ALA A 273 15.16 10.96 6.16
N ASP A 274 15.04 11.44 7.40
CA ASP A 274 16.13 12.07 8.15
C ASP A 274 17.35 11.13 8.26
N PRO A 275 18.57 11.56 7.85
CA PRO A 275 19.78 10.74 7.91
C PRO A 275 20.09 10.16 9.30
N LYS A 276 19.67 10.84 10.38
CA LYS A 276 19.84 10.33 11.74
C LYS A 276 19.18 8.97 11.95
N LEU A 277 18.09 8.69 11.22
CA LEU A 277 17.44 7.39 11.24
C LEU A 277 18.27 6.33 10.53
N VAL A 278 19.05 6.66 9.50
CA VAL A 278 19.91 5.67 8.85
C VAL A 278 21.15 5.39 9.70
N GLU A 279 21.73 6.43 10.30
CA GLU A 279 23.08 6.41 10.90
C GLU A 279 23.26 5.54 12.14
N ALA A 280 22.19 5.20 12.83
CA ALA A 280 22.29 4.50 14.09
C ALA A 280 21.60 3.12 14.09
N VAL A 281 21.30 2.58 12.90
CA VAL A 281 21.11 1.13 12.72
C VAL A 281 22.09 0.64 11.69
N ASP A 282 22.96 -0.22 12.17
CA ASP A 282 23.84 -0.98 11.30
C ASP A 282 23.00 -1.92 10.42
N GLY A 283 23.31 -1.95 9.12
CA GLY A 283 22.65 -2.81 8.13
C GLY A 283 21.66 -2.10 7.22
N LEU A 284 21.39 -0.80 7.42
CA LEU A 284 20.56 -0.05 6.48
C LEU A 284 21.32 0.41 5.23
N ALA A 285 20.74 0.13 4.06
CA ALA A 285 21.24 0.57 2.76
C ALA A 285 20.12 1.20 1.92
N PRO A 286 19.72 2.46 2.17
CA PRO A 286 18.69 3.13 1.37
C PRO A 286 19.09 3.19 -0.11
N ASN A 287 18.24 2.67 -0.99
CA ASN A 287 18.44 2.66 -2.43
C ASN A 287 17.12 3.01 -3.13
N LYS A 288 17.17 3.89 -4.14
CA LYS A 288 15.97 4.37 -4.84
C LYS A 288 15.24 3.24 -5.55
N GLU A 289 15.94 2.44 -6.35
CA GLU A 289 15.33 1.40 -7.18
C GLU A 289 14.61 0.33 -6.33
N ALA A 290 15.20 -0.05 -5.20
CA ALA A 290 14.70 -1.07 -4.30
C ALA A 290 13.67 -0.56 -3.29
N HIS A 291 13.76 0.70 -2.86
CA HIS A 291 13.01 1.21 -1.70
C HIS A 291 12.05 2.35 -2.01
N ASP A 292 12.02 2.86 -3.23
CA ASP A 292 11.06 3.90 -3.57
C ASP A 292 9.64 3.35 -3.78
N VAL A 293 8.64 4.20 -3.55
CA VAL A 293 7.23 3.94 -3.82
C VAL A 293 6.88 4.67 -5.09
N TYR A 294 6.58 3.91 -6.15
CA TYR A 294 6.41 4.49 -7.46
C TYR A 294 5.18 4.00 -8.20
N ILE A 295 4.75 4.80 -9.17
CA ILE A 295 3.65 4.51 -10.08
C ILE A 295 4.06 4.91 -11.50
N HIS A 296 4.01 3.94 -12.42
CA HIS A 296 3.99 4.20 -13.86
C HIS A 296 2.55 4.46 -14.29
N PHE A 297 2.29 5.71 -14.67
CA PHE A 297 0.96 6.19 -15.02
C PHE A 297 0.96 6.88 -16.38
N GLU A 298 -0.14 6.77 -17.12
CA GLU A 298 -0.28 7.39 -18.43
C GLU A 298 -0.94 8.78 -18.30
N LEU A 299 -0.14 9.83 -18.52
CA LEU A 299 -0.63 11.21 -18.54
C LEU A 299 -1.14 11.62 -19.92
N ALA A 300 -2.02 12.61 -19.92
CA ALA A 300 -2.64 13.10 -21.14
C ALA A 300 -1.63 13.63 -22.17
N SER A 301 -0.54 14.23 -21.70
CA SER A 301 0.50 14.83 -22.55
C SER A 301 1.35 13.82 -23.32
N ILE A 302 1.35 12.54 -22.93
CA ILE A 302 2.11 11.46 -23.60
C ILE A 302 1.28 10.81 -24.72
N CYS A 303 -0.04 11.04 -24.71
CA CYS A 303 -1.03 10.32 -25.52
C CYS A 303 -1.10 10.79 -26.99
N TRP A 304 -0.41 11.87 -27.39
CA TRP A 304 -0.45 12.38 -28.78
C TRP A 304 0.05 11.39 -29.85
N VAL A 305 0.76 10.33 -29.45
CA VAL A 305 1.27 9.27 -30.35
C VAL A 305 0.40 8.00 -30.29
N SER A 306 -0.64 7.94 -29.46
CA SER A 306 -1.52 6.78 -29.31
C SER A 306 -2.93 7.23 -28.94
N PHE A 307 -3.76 7.49 -29.95
CA PHE A 307 -5.14 8.00 -29.89
C PHE A 307 -6.16 7.15 -29.07
N THR A 308 -5.71 6.21 -28.23
CA THR A 308 -6.55 5.16 -27.63
C THR A 308 -6.27 4.85 -26.15
N ARG A 309 -5.59 5.72 -25.39
CA ARG A 309 -5.10 5.32 -24.07
C ARG A 309 -5.29 6.33 -22.94
N PHE A 310 -6.47 6.27 -22.34
CA PHE A 310 -6.77 6.92 -21.06
C PHE A 310 -7.48 5.92 -20.16
N THR A 311 -6.74 4.95 -19.63
CA THR A 311 -7.36 3.95 -18.74
C THR A 311 -7.59 4.49 -17.33
N GLY A 312 -6.87 5.54 -16.93
CA GLY A 312 -6.89 6.04 -15.56
C GLY A 312 -6.29 5.03 -14.55
N SER A 313 -5.75 3.90 -15.02
CA SER A 313 -5.21 2.86 -14.14
C SER A 313 -3.68 2.87 -14.15
N PRO A 314 -3.02 2.64 -13.00
CA PRO A 314 -1.60 2.34 -12.95
C PRO A 314 -1.24 1.13 -13.80
N VAL A 315 -0.25 1.25 -14.68
CA VAL A 315 0.18 0.11 -15.50
C VAL A 315 1.20 -0.75 -14.76
N SER A 316 2.04 -0.11 -13.95
CA SER A 316 2.93 -0.76 -13.01
C SER A 316 3.12 0.14 -11.80
N ALA A 317 3.08 -0.42 -10.60
CA ALA A 317 3.36 0.31 -9.37
C ALA A 317 4.04 -0.60 -8.37
N ALA A 318 4.86 -0.03 -7.50
CA ALA A 318 5.39 -0.70 -6.33
C ALA A 318 4.95 0.09 -5.09
N LYS A 319 4.06 -0.49 -4.30
CA LYS A 319 3.75 0.00 -2.96
C LYS A 319 4.72 -0.65 -2.01
N ARG A 320 5.55 0.15 -1.34
CA ARG A 320 6.58 -0.32 -0.41
C ARG A 320 6.48 0.50 0.86
N LEU A 321 6.07 -0.13 1.95
CA LEU A 321 6.03 0.50 3.25
C LEU A 321 6.90 -0.29 4.20
N GLN A 322 7.60 0.44 5.07
CA GLN A 322 8.29 -0.07 6.22
C GLN A 322 7.55 0.39 7.48
N PHE A 323 7.12 -0.59 8.27
CA PHE A 323 6.62 -0.36 9.61
C PHE A 323 7.76 -0.42 10.59
N SER A 324 7.60 0.32 11.68
CA SER A 324 8.68 0.54 12.60
C SER A 324 8.16 0.67 14.02
N MET A 325 8.70 -0.01 15.01
CA MET A 325 8.27 0.14 16.40
C MET A 325 9.30 0.92 17.23
N GLU A 326 8.86 2.00 17.86
CA GLU A 326 9.69 2.73 18.81
C GLU A 326 10.17 1.82 19.94
N LEU A 327 11.45 1.95 20.30
CA LEU A 327 12.06 1.24 21.43
C LEU A 327 12.57 2.27 22.43
N GLY A 328 12.37 2.00 23.71
CA GLY A 328 12.89 2.83 24.78
C GLY A 328 12.83 2.12 26.13
N PRO A 329 13.55 2.63 27.14
CA PRO A 329 13.51 2.08 28.49
C PRO A 329 12.12 2.23 29.08
N ILE A 330 11.59 1.12 29.61
CA ILE A 330 10.40 1.15 30.45
C ILE A 330 10.85 1.42 31.88
N ARG A 331 10.42 2.55 32.45
CA ARG A 331 10.78 2.97 33.81
C ARG A 331 10.43 1.86 34.79
N ASP A 332 11.34 1.54 35.70
CA ASP A 332 11.14 0.53 36.77
C ASP A 332 10.67 -0.85 36.25
N HIS A 333 11.20 -1.32 35.12
CA HIS A 333 11.00 -2.69 34.63
C HIS A 333 12.34 -3.43 34.55
N GLU A 334 12.43 -4.64 35.10
CA GLU A 334 13.70 -5.37 35.25
C GLU A 334 14.40 -5.64 33.91
N LEU A 335 13.66 -6.13 32.91
CA LEU A 335 14.19 -6.41 31.57
C LEU A 335 14.14 -5.20 30.63
N PHE A 336 12.97 -4.59 30.45
CA PHE A 336 12.79 -3.50 29.49
C PHE A 336 13.38 -2.15 29.95
N GLY A 337 13.67 -1.97 31.24
CA GLY A 337 14.30 -0.73 31.74
C GLY A 337 15.80 -0.64 31.45
N GLN A 338 16.44 -1.77 31.11
CA GLN A 338 17.86 -1.82 30.72
C GLN A 338 18.07 -1.57 29.23
N LEU A 339 16.98 -1.48 28.46
CA LEU A 339 17.09 -1.12 27.07
C LEU A 339 17.66 0.30 27.01
N PRO A 340 18.74 0.51 26.24
CA PRO A 340 19.27 1.85 26.07
C PRO A 340 18.15 2.78 25.61
N ASP A 341 18.21 4.01 26.11
CA ASP A 341 17.48 5.15 25.58
C ASP A 341 18.04 5.39 24.17
N PHE A 342 17.63 4.53 23.24
CA PHE A 342 18.06 4.55 21.86
C PHE A 342 17.40 5.78 21.27
N ASN A 343 18.09 6.91 21.38
CA ASN A 343 17.67 8.13 20.74
C ASN A 343 17.74 7.88 19.23
N ALA A 344 16.56 7.61 18.68
CA ALA A 344 16.20 7.68 17.28
C ALA A 344 17.01 6.81 16.36
N THR A 345 17.14 5.50 16.61
CA THR A 345 17.60 4.71 15.47
C THR A 345 17.33 3.21 15.36
N VAL A 346 17.47 2.29 16.32
CA VAL A 346 16.79 0.98 16.11
C VAL A 346 15.31 1.12 16.45
N LYS A 347 14.57 1.83 15.60
CA LYS A 347 13.13 2.07 15.78
C LYS A 347 12.28 1.10 14.97
N TRP A 348 12.83 0.09 14.30
CA TRP A 348 12.05 -0.60 13.25
C TRP A 348 12.48 -2.04 13.00
N LEU A 349 11.55 -2.97 13.23
CA LEU A 349 11.48 -4.21 12.46
C LEU A 349 10.92 -3.86 11.09
N THR A 350 11.76 -3.89 10.07
CA THR A 350 11.34 -3.58 8.71
C THR A 350 10.58 -4.75 8.10
N ILE A 351 9.25 -4.68 8.11
CA ILE A 351 8.45 -5.50 7.19
C ILE A 351 8.28 -4.69 5.91
N ILE A 352 9.06 -5.04 4.88
CA ILE A 352 8.83 -4.50 3.54
C ILE A 352 7.63 -5.22 2.95
N ILE A 353 6.46 -4.59 3.00
CA ILE A 353 5.33 -5.03 2.19
C ILE A 353 5.47 -4.37 0.84
N GLY A 354 6.05 -5.11 -0.10
CA GLY A 354 6.16 -4.73 -1.50
C GLY A 354 5.08 -5.40 -2.32
N THR A 355 4.02 -4.70 -2.72
CA THR A 355 3.14 -5.21 -3.78
C THR A 355 3.52 -4.54 -5.09
N VAL A 356 4.06 -5.36 -6.01
CA VAL A 356 4.23 -4.96 -7.40
C VAL A 356 2.95 -5.32 -8.13
N GLY A 357 2.11 -4.31 -8.36
CA GLY A 357 0.90 -4.45 -9.16
C GLY A 357 1.22 -4.09 -10.60
N ALA A 358 0.93 -4.98 -11.54
CA ALA A 358 0.90 -4.65 -12.96
C ALA A 358 -0.54 -4.85 -13.47
N VAL A 359 -1.26 -3.75 -13.71
CA VAL A 359 -2.59 -3.81 -14.35
C VAL A 359 -2.37 -3.61 -15.84
N GLY A 360 -2.17 -4.71 -16.58
CA GLY A 360 -1.86 -4.61 -17.99
C GLY A 360 -1.84 -5.94 -18.73
N SER A 361 -3.02 -6.53 -18.95
CA SER A 361 -3.14 -7.76 -19.78
C SER A 361 -4.23 -7.75 -20.84
N ALA A 362 -5.17 -6.79 -20.85
CA ALA A 362 -6.25 -6.82 -21.83
C ALA A 362 -5.74 -6.50 -23.25
N TYR A 363 -5.00 -5.40 -23.45
CA TYR A 363 -4.60 -4.99 -24.80
C TYR A 363 -3.47 -5.83 -25.41
N MET A 364 -2.53 -6.35 -24.60
CA MET A 364 -1.48 -7.26 -25.11
C MET A 364 -2.04 -8.61 -25.56
N TYR A 365 -3.12 -9.08 -24.91
CA TYR A 365 -3.86 -10.27 -25.34
C TYR A 365 -4.66 -10.00 -26.61
N PHE A 366 -5.41 -8.88 -26.66
CA PHE A 366 -6.18 -8.48 -27.86
C PHE A 366 -5.31 -8.30 -29.11
N ARG A 367 -4.09 -7.78 -28.97
CA ARG A 367 -3.17 -7.60 -30.11
C ARG A 367 -2.58 -8.93 -30.62
N LYS A 368 -2.60 -9.99 -29.80
CA LYS A 368 -2.17 -11.34 -30.19
C LYS A 368 -3.27 -12.11 -30.92
N GLU A 369 -4.54 -11.77 -30.68
CA GLU A 369 -5.71 -12.44 -31.27
C GLU A 369 -6.42 -11.68 -32.39
N THR A 370 -6.04 -10.44 -32.70
CA THR A 370 -6.57 -9.73 -33.87
C THR A 370 -6.07 -10.36 -35.18
N LYS A 371 -6.78 -11.39 -35.65
CA LYS A 371 -6.95 -11.61 -37.08
C LYS A 371 -7.82 -10.48 -37.60
N THR A 372 -7.26 -9.64 -38.47
CA THR A 372 -8.06 -8.78 -39.35
C THR A 372 -8.97 -9.66 -40.18
N THR A 373 -10.26 -9.70 -39.85
CA THR A 373 -11.28 -10.10 -40.80
C THR A 373 -11.66 -8.88 -41.61
N ASP A 374 -11.32 -8.90 -42.90
CA ASP A 374 -11.84 -7.94 -43.87
C ASP A 374 -13.36 -8.05 -43.87
N VAL A 375 -14.03 -7.07 -43.25
CA VAL A 375 -15.48 -6.95 -43.36
C VAL A 375 -15.76 -6.32 -44.71
N ALA A 376 -16.31 -7.10 -45.64
CA ALA A 376 -16.76 -6.58 -46.92
C ALA A 376 -17.81 -5.47 -46.67
N PRO A 377 -17.74 -4.35 -47.42
CA PRO A 377 -18.72 -3.28 -47.25
C PRO A 377 -20.13 -3.80 -47.53
N VAL A 378 -21.07 -3.42 -46.67
CA VAL A 378 -22.49 -3.74 -46.83
C VAL A 378 -23.01 -2.97 -48.05
N ASP A 379 -23.43 -3.70 -49.09
CA ASP A 379 -24.14 -3.14 -50.24
C ASP A 379 -25.47 -2.52 -49.76
N VAL A 380 -25.54 -1.19 -49.80
CA VAL A 380 -26.81 -0.47 -49.60
C VAL A 380 -27.55 -0.51 -50.94
N SER A 381 -28.44 -1.49 -51.09
CA SER A 381 -29.42 -1.50 -52.19
C SER A 381 -30.36 -0.31 -52.04
N THR A 382 -30.22 0.70 -52.90
CA THR A 382 -31.23 1.73 -53.14
C THR A 382 -32.15 1.26 -54.26
N PRO A 383 -33.50 1.42 -54.17
CA PRO A 383 -34.39 1.01 -55.24
C PRO A 383 -34.30 1.96 -56.44
N ASP A 384 -34.26 1.36 -57.61
CA ASP A 384 -34.20 1.95 -58.94
C ASP A 384 -35.18 3.10 -59.18
N THR A 385 -34.68 4.23 -59.68
CA THR A 385 -35.31 4.98 -60.79
C THR A 385 -34.23 5.68 -61.64
N ASN A 386 -34.02 5.15 -62.84
CA ASN A 386 -33.19 5.66 -63.94
C ASN A 386 -33.96 6.72 -64.78
N PRO A 387 -33.38 7.35 -65.83
CA PRO A 387 -31.97 7.72 -66.09
C PRO A 387 -31.80 9.14 -66.72
N SER A 388 -30.57 9.68 -66.78
CA SER A 388 -30.00 10.28 -68.02
C SER A 388 -28.53 10.75 -67.93
N SER A 389 -27.74 10.24 -68.88
CA SER A 389 -26.58 10.83 -69.60
C SER A 389 -25.28 11.30 -68.90
N ALA A 390 -24.21 10.55 -69.22
CA ALA A 390 -22.97 11.00 -69.93
C ALA A 390 -21.69 11.42 -69.14
N LYS A 391 -20.68 10.54 -69.31
CA LYS A 391 -19.26 10.76 -69.70
C LYS A 391 -18.16 11.03 -68.64
N ASP A 392 -17.28 10.03 -68.56
CA ASP A 392 -15.80 10.01 -68.66
C ASP A 392 -14.91 10.91 -67.78
N GLY A 393 -13.95 10.26 -67.10
CA GLY A 393 -12.76 10.93 -66.54
C GLY A 393 -11.90 10.04 -65.63
N VAL A 394 -11.08 9.16 -66.24
CA VAL A 394 -9.99 8.41 -65.58
C VAL A 394 -8.81 9.34 -65.30
N VAL A 395 -8.29 9.35 -64.07
CA VAL A 395 -6.90 9.75 -63.77
C VAL A 395 -6.29 8.75 -62.81
N ASN A 396 -5.16 8.18 -63.23
CA ASN A 396 -4.38 7.17 -62.54
C ASN A 396 -3.00 7.78 -62.26
N VAL A 397 -2.52 7.77 -61.01
CA VAL A 397 -1.08 7.94 -60.70
C VAL A 397 -0.71 7.06 -59.51
N SER A 398 0.16 6.08 -59.79
CA SER A 398 0.85 5.20 -58.86
C SER A 398 2.08 5.87 -58.22
N LEU A 399 2.40 5.50 -56.99
CA LEU A 399 3.75 5.45 -56.38
C LEU A 399 3.54 4.96 -54.93
N GLY A 400 4.20 3.98 -54.34
CA GLY A 400 5.32 3.11 -54.68
C GLY A 400 5.68 2.40 -53.36
N ARG A 401 5.84 1.09 -53.40
CA ARG A 401 6.32 0.29 -52.25
C ARG A 401 7.75 0.71 -51.91
N ASN A 402 8.04 0.92 -50.63
CA ASN A 402 9.35 0.67 -50.02
C ASN A 402 9.22 0.78 -48.50
N LEU A 403 9.32 -0.35 -47.78
CA LEU A 403 9.98 -0.48 -46.48
C LEU A 403 10.24 -2.00 -46.23
N PRO A 404 11.38 -2.37 -45.64
CA PRO A 404 11.99 -3.71 -45.77
C PRO A 404 11.36 -4.80 -44.87
N PRO A 405 11.58 -6.07 -45.21
CA PRO A 405 11.25 -7.21 -44.36
C PRO A 405 12.36 -7.47 -43.32
N VAL A 406 11.97 -8.15 -42.23
CA VAL A 406 12.80 -8.86 -41.22
C VAL A 406 13.37 -8.01 -40.08
N ILE A 407 12.86 -8.24 -38.86
CA ILE A 407 13.67 -8.83 -37.77
C ILE A 407 12.82 -9.90 -37.10
N ASP A 408 13.19 -11.14 -37.41
CA ASP A 408 12.94 -12.33 -36.61
C ASP A 408 13.90 -12.29 -35.40
N GLY A 409 13.45 -12.73 -34.23
CA GLY A 409 14.30 -12.87 -33.03
C GLY A 409 14.11 -11.78 -31.98
N LEU A 410 13.15 -11.99 -31.07
CA LEU A 410 13.34 -11.58 -29.69
C LEU A 410 13.74 -12.82 -28.92
N ASP A 411 15.02 -12.85 -28.55
CA ASP A 411 15.55 -13.74 -27.55
C ASP A 411 14.61 -13.80 -26.34
N LYS A 412 14.43 -15.01 -25.80
CA LYS A 412 13.81 -15.19 -24.49
C LYS A 412 14.47 -14.19 -23.54
N PRO A 413 13.71 -13.48 -22.69
CA PRO A 413 14.31 -12.60 -21.70
C PRO A 413 15.37 -13.40 -20.93
N PRO A 414 16.56 -12.84 -20.67
CA PRO A 414 17.55 -13.55 -19.90
C PRO A 414 16.86 -13.98 -18.61
N LYS A 415 16.86 -15.29 -18.34
CA LYS A 415 16.56 -15.80 -17.01
C LYS A 415 17.63 -15.18 -16.12
N LEU A 416 17.29 -14.08 -15.46
CA LEU A 416 18.07 -13.57 -14.34
C LEU A 416 18.19 -14.75 -13.38
N ARG A 417 19.39 -15.34 -13.32
CA ARG A 417 19.67 -16.41 -12.39
C ARG A 417 19.55 -15.80 -11.00
N ALA A 418 18.88 -16.52 -10.11
CA ALA A 418 18.68 -16.16 -8.70
C ALA A 418 19.99 -15.90 -7.91
N THR A 419 21.15 -16.02 -8.55
CA THR A 419 22.49 -15.82 -7.97
C THR A 419 22.98 -14.37 -8.00
N GLU A 420 22.38 -13.44 -8.75
CA GLU A 420 22.81 -12.02 -8.75
C GLU A 420 22.02 -11.13 -7.76
N LEU A 421 20.99 -11.67 -7.11
CA LEU A 421 20.22 -11.00 -6.03
C LEU A 421 20.72 -11.37 -4.63
N GLN A 422 21.83 -12.10 -4.52
CA GLN A 422 22.13 -12.94 -3.36
C GLN A 422 23.17 -12.35 -2.38
N GLN A 423 23.54 -11.07 -2.47
CA GLN A 423 24.58 -10.52 -1.59
C GLN A 423 24.15 -9.46 -0.57
N GLU A 424 22.91 -8.97 -0.60
CA GLU A 424 22.52 -7.89 0.34
C GLU A 424 21.12 -8.12 0.91
N ARG A 425 20.98 -9.09 1.82
CA ARG A 425 19.90 -9.14 2.83
C ARG A 425 20.39 -9.87 4.09
N TYR A 426 20.63 -9.10 5.14
CA TYR A 426 20.48 -9.53 6.52
C TYR A 426 19.57 -8.54 7.22
#